data_AF-A0AA38XCS6-F1
#
_entry.id   AF-A0AA38XCS6-F1
#
_cell.length_a   1.000
_cell.length_b   1.000
_cell.length_c   1.000
_cell.angle_alpha   90.00
_cell.angle_beta   90.00
_cell.angle_gamma   90.00
#
_symmetry.space_group_name_H-M   'P 1'
#
loop_
_entity.id
_entity.type
_entity.pdbx_description
1 polymer ?
#
loop_
_entity_poly.entity_id
_entity_poly.type
_entity_poly.pdbx_seq_one_letter_code
_entity_poly.pdbx_strand_id
1 'polypeptide(L)'
;MDKLKTPVLVPIKAVPDLFIADRFAASSKQQLQVHNIVRILSVLQPHETSRSLNSVVTEGGADQDAPNDRRPEIKTIDLNDDPLEDILQHLQEACDWIQNGLDSQELGADRTRPGVLVHCRQGISRSGSFIVAFLMRKNNLSYASGLNLARESRPQITPNNGFEKQLRIWEFCKYEIYVPASETGGERKEKPPYKAWKAERDNLLSKGEEDVNRARFSSLADMAARFGWRRQDVVDGEERTNGREPRNEDHEEGLGKGLGQYKRKEAWERVQMMEKEWNERLVKGQVGGG
;
A
#
# COMPACT_ATOMS: atom_id res chain seq x y z
N MET A 1 15.37 23.60 -10.09
CA MET A 1 15.85 22.62 -9.10
C MET A 1 14.83 22.58 -7.98
N ASP A 2 13.94 21.59 -7.99
CA ASP A 2 13.00 21.38 -6.88
C ASP A 2 13.81 21.14 -5.61
N LYS A 3 13.56 21.95 -4.57
CA LYS A 3 14.12 21.70 -3.24
C LYS A 3 13.68 20.30 -2.84
N LEU A 4 14.63 19.38 -2.66
CA LEU A 4 14.37 18.05 -2.11
C LEU A 4 13.53 18.24 -0.84
N LYS A 5 12.25 17.85 -0.89
CA LYS A 5 11.35 17.96 0.26
C LYS A 5 12.00 17.23 1.43
N THR A 6 12.05 17.88 2.59
CA THR A 6 12.54 17.26 3.81
C THR A 6 11.81 15.94 4.01
N PRO A 7 12.52 14.84 4.28
CA PRO A 7 11.88 13.56 4.52
C PRO A 7 11.06 13.63 5.83
N VAL A 8 9.76 13.31 5.75
CA VAL A 8 8.80 13.46 6.86
C VAL A 8 8.07 12.14 7.11
N LEU A 9 7.91 11.78 8.39
CA LEU A 9 7.00 10.71 8.80
C LEU A 9 5.56 11.23 8.76
N VAL A 10 4.68 10.53 8.06
CA VAL A 10 3.28 10.95 7.95
C VAL A 10 2.45 10.21 9.00
N PRO A 11 1.82 10.92 9.97
CA PRO A 11 0.94 10.28 10.94
C PRO A 11 -0.32 9.76 10.26
N ILE A 12 -0.78 8.58 10.65
CA ILE A 12 -2.05 8.01 10.24
C ILE A 12 -3.14 8.63 11.13
N LYS A 13 -3.91 9.58 10.59
CA LYS A 13 -4.92 10.36 11.34
C LYS A 13 -5.89 9.50 12.15
N ALA A 14 -6.28 8.35 11.63
CA ALA A 14 -7.22 7.44 12.27
C ALA A 14 -6.63 6.65 13.44
N VAL A 15 -5.31 6.58 13.56
CA VAL A 15 -4.60 5.78 14.57
C VAL A 15 -3.46 6.61 15.14
N PRO A 16 -3.63 7.19 16.35
CA PRO A 16 -2.56 7.90 17.03
C PRO A 16 -1.28 7.09 17.09
N ASP A 17 -0.15 7.77 16.97
CA ASP A 17 1.20 7.20 17.10
C ASP A 17 1.60 6.16 16.03
N LEU A 18 0.74 5.93 15.01
CA LEU A 18 1.08 5.14 13.83
C LEU A 18 1.53 6.06 12.68
N PHE A 19 2.65 5.75 12.06
CA PHE A 19 3.25 6.54 10.99
C PHE A 19 3.52 5.71 9.73
N ILE A 20 3.48 6.36 8.57
CA ILE A 20 3.93 5.82 7.29
C ILE A 20 4.99 6.72 6.66
N ALA A 21 6.00 6.10 6.04
CA ALA A 21 7.06 6.85 5.36
C ALA A 21 7.67 6.12 4.16
N ASP A 22 8.53 6.85 3.43
CA ASP A 22 9.51 6.26 2.51
C ASP A 22 10.81 5.91 3.25
N ARG A 23 11.75 5.28 2.52
CA ARG A 23 13.02 4.81 3.11
C ARG A 23 13.94 5.93 3.62
N PHE A 24 13.83 7.14 3.07
CA PHE A 24 14.72 8.24 3.46
C PHE A 24 14.23 8.83 4.78
N ALA A 25 12.93 9.04 4.92
CA ALA A 25 12.31 9.46 6.17
C ALA A 25 12.45 8.42 7.28
N ALA A 26 12.35 7.13 6.95
CA ALA A 26 12.61 6.05 7.91
C ALA A 26 14.06 6.03 8.43
N SER A 27 15.02 6.61 7.70
CA SER A 27 16.43 6.70 8.12
C SER A 27 16.79 7.99 8.88
N SER A 28 15.84 8.91 9.07
CA SER A 28 16.08 10.18 9.74
C SER A 28 16.02 10.04 11.27
N LYS A 29 17.20 10.00 11.92
CA LYS A 29 17.30 9.94 13.40
C LYS A 29 16.47 11.02 14.09
N GLN A 30 16.52 12.24 13.58
CA GLN A 30 15.75 13.36 14.12
C GLN A 30 14.24 13.09 14.06
N GLN A 31 13.73 12.59 12.94
CA GLN A 31 12.30 12.28 12.81
C GLN A 31 11.88 11.12 13.72
N LEU A 32 12.71 10.07 13.81
CA LEU A 32 12.45 8.94 14.71
C LEU A 32 12.39 9.40 16.17
N GLN A 33 13.31 10.28 16.60
CA GLN A 33 13.35 10.83 17.96
C GLN A 33 12.15 11.75 18.24
N VAL A 34 11.85 12.70 17.34
CA VAL A 34 10.74 13.67 17.51
C VAL A 34 9.39 12.97 17.62
N HIS A 35 9.22 11.83 16.95
CA HIS A 35 7.97 11.05 17.00
C HIS A 35 8.04 9.87 17.96
N ASN A 36 9.08 9.79 18.80
CA ASN A 36 9.31 8.70 19.75
C ASN A 36 9.09 7.31 19.12
N ILE A 37 9.61 7.10 17.92
CA ILE A 37 9.44 5.84 17.19
C ILE A 37 10.23 4.76 17.90
N VAL A 38 9.53 3.79 18.49
CA VAL A 38 10.13 2.64 19.20
C VAL A 38 10.05 1.35 18.39
N ARG A 39 9.17 1.29 17.38
CA ARG A 39 9.05 0.13 16.48
C ARG A 39 9.00 0.55 15.03
N ILE A 40 9.68 -0.22 14.19
CA ILE A 40 9.69 -0.04 12.74
C ILE A 40 9.35 -1.35 12.05
N LEU A 41 8.27 -1.36 11.26
CA LEU A 41 7.97 -2.40 10.28
C LEU A 41 8.52 -1.97 8.92
N SER A 42 9.65 -2.57 8.53
CA SER A 42 10.31 -2.34 7.24
C SER A 42 9.84 -3.37 6.22
N VAL A 43 9.20 -2.92 5.13
CA VAL A 43 8.77 -3.77 4.02
C VAL A 43 9.66 -3.48 2.82
N LEU A 44 10.83 -4.12 2.80
CA LEU A 44 11.95 -3.85 1.90
C LEU A 44 12.66 -5.15 1.53
N GLN A 45 13.21 -5.19 0.32
CA GLN A 45 14.19 -6.21 -0.04
C GLN A 45 15.55 -5.90 0.58
N PRO A 46 16.42 -6.90 0.80
CA PRO A 46 17.74 -6.72 1.40
C PRO A 46 18.59 -5.65 0.72
N HIS A 47 18.52 -5.56 -0.61
CA HIS A 47 19.26 -4.58 -1.41
C HIS A 47 18.69 -3.15 -1.34
N GLU A 48 17.47 -2.98 -0.85
CA GLU A 48 16.83 -1.67 -0.68
C GLU A 48 17.09 -1.09 0.72
N THR A 49 17.57 -1.91 1.65
CA THR A 49 17.89 -1.50 3.01
C THR A 49 19.07 -0.53 3.00
N SER A 50 18.85 0.68 3.51
CA SER A 50 19.89 1.71 3.57
C SER A 50 20.96 1.34 4.60
N ARG A 51 22.24 1.58 4.26
CA ARG A 51 23.35 1.53 5.24
C ARG A 51 23.10 2.45 6.44
N SER A 52 22.36 3.54 6.26
CA SER A 52 22.02 4.47 7.36
C SER A 52 20.96 3.89 8.31
N LEU A 53 19.99 3.13 7.80
CA LEU A 53 19.08 2.37 8.65
C LEU A 53 19.88 1.27 9.37
N ASN A 54 20.81 0.62 8.65
CA ASN A 54 21.73 -0.32 9.29
C ASN A 54 22.65 0.37 10.33
N SER A 55 23.04 1.62 10.19
CA SER A 55 23.81 2.35 11.24
C SER A 55 22.95 2.66 12.48
N VAL A 56 21.64 2.80 12.32
CA VAL A 56 20.68 2.77 13.43
C VAL A 56 20.61 1.36 14.07
N VAL A 57 21.00 0.30 13.34
CA VAL A 57 20.90 -1.13 13.74
C VAL A 57 22.21 -1.75 14.24
N THR A 58 23.36 -1.41 13.66
CA THR A 58 24.65 -2.12 13.81
C THR A 58 25.78 -1.13 14.09
N GLU A 59 25.93 -0.71 15.33
CA GLU A 59 27.23 -0.64 16.00
C GLU A 59 26.97 -0.95 17.48
N GLY A 60 27.30 -2.18 17.88
CA GLY A 60 27.40 -2.61 19.27
C GLY A 60 28.66 -2.06 19.93
N GLY A 61 28.83 -0.73 19.90
CA GLY A 61 29.79 -0.01 20.71
C GLY A 61 29.05 0.55 21.91
N ALA A 62 29.42 0.08 23.10
CA ALA A 62 28.89 0.57 24.36
C ALA A 62 29.33 2.02 24.59
N ASP A 63 28.52 2.98 24.14
CA ASP A 63 28.52 4.33 24.71
C ASP A 63 27.28 4.43 25.60
N GLN A 64 27.46 4.11 26.89
CA GLN A 64 26.39 4.04 27.89
C GLN A 64 25.99 5.42 28.45
N ASP A 65 26.48 6.53 27.89
CA ASP A 65 26.38 7.85 28.51
C ASP A 65 25.35 8.81 27.89
N ALA A 66 24.50 8.35 26.96
CA ALA A 66 23.37 9.14 26.45
C ALA A 66 22.03 8.59 27.00
N PRO A 67 21.36 9.28 27.96
CA PRO A 67 20.16 8.77 28.65
C PRO A 67 18.91 8.57 27.77
N ASN A 68 19.00 8.82 26.46
CA ASN A 68 17.84 8.87 25.57
C ASN A 68 18.08 8.26 24.17
N ASP A 69 19.17 7.51 23.96
CA ASP A 69 19.45 6.86 22.65
C ASP A 69 18.78 5.48 22.55
N ARG A 70 17.47 5.43 22.80
CA ARG A 70 16.71 4.18 22.65
C ARG A 70 16.57 3.85 21.18
N ARG A 71 17.18 2.73 20.77
CA ARG A 71 17.07 2.25 19.39
C ARG A 71 15.70 1.60 19.14
N PRO A 72 15.04 1.89 17.99
CA PRO A 72 13.78 1.25 17.65
C PRO A 72 13.97 -0.26 17.39
N GLU A 73 13.01 -1.07 17.82
CA GLU A 73 12.90 -2.48 17.44
C GLU A 73 12.42 -2.58 15.98
N ILE A 74 13.15 -3.30 15.14
CA ILE A 74 12.87 -3.38 13.70
C ILE A 74 12.45 -4.79 13.31
N LYS A 75 11.29 -4.90 12.67
CA LYS A 75 10.85 -6.10 11.95
C LYS A 75 10.93 -5.85 10.46
N THR A 76 11.69 -6.67 9.75
CA THR A 76 11.79 -6.61 8.29
C THR A 76 10.97 -7.72 7.65
N ILE A 77 10.11 -7.35 6.71
CA ILE A 77 9.42 -8.27 5.80
C ILE A 77 10.07 -8.11 4.44
N ASP A 78 10.73 -9.17 3.99
CA ASP A 78 11.35 -9.23 2.68
C ASP A 78 10.28 -9.42 1.61
N LEU A 79 10.04 -8.37 0.81
CA LEU A 79 8.93 -8.34 -0.14
C LEU A 79 9.20 -7.42 -1.33
N ASN A 80 9.04 -7.92 -2.55
CA ASN A 80 9.06 -7.10 -3.75
C ASN A 80 7.75 -6.33 -3.93
N ASP A 81 7.80 -5.21 -4.63
CA ASP A 81 6.57 -4.50 -5.04
C ASP A 81 6.01 -5.10 -6.34
N ASP A 82 5.80 -6.42 -6.33
CA ASP A 82 5.36 -7.21 -7.47
C ASP A 82 3.91 -7.69 -7.23
N PRO A 83 3.02 -7.63 -8.23
CA PRO A 83 1.63 -8.08 -8.07
C PRO A 83 1.46 -9.57 -7.77
N LEU A 84 2.49 -10.39 -7.96
CA LEU A 84 2.46 -11.83 -7.68
C LEU A 84 3.08 -12.19 -6.32
N GLU A 85 3.63 -11.22 -5.60
CA GLU A 85 4.13 -11.44 -4.23
C GLU A 85 2.99 -11.71 -3.26
N ASP A 86 3.21 -12.61 -2.30
CA ASP A 86 2.23 -13.04 -1.31
C ASP A 86 2.32 -12.16 -0.07
N ILE A 87 1.48 -11.12 -0.01
CA ILE A 87 1.37 -10.28 1.19
C ILE A 87 0.46 -10.90 2.24
N LEU A 88 -0.52 -11.72 1.83
CA LEU A 88 -1.52 -12.31 2.71
C LEU A 88 -0.87 -13.08 3.86
N GLN A 89 0.13 -13.91 3.57
CA GLN A 89 0.87 -14.68 4.58
C GLN A 89 1.52 -13.82 5.68
N HIS A 90 1.75 -12.53 5.43
CA HIS A 90 2.40 -11.61 6.36
C HIS A 90 1.42 -10.68 7.10
N LEU A 91 0.19 -10.49 6.59
CA LEU A 91 -0.70 -9.43 7.10
C LEU A 91 -1.08 -9.62 8.56
N GLN A 92 -1.35 -10.85 8.97
CA GLN A 92 -1.76 -11.14 10.36
C GLN A 92 -0.65 -10.77 11.34
N GLU A 93 0.54 -11.35 11.14
CA GLU A 93 1.70 -11.12 11.99
C GLU A 93 2.10 -9.63 12.00
N ALA A 94 2.03 -8.95 10.85
CA ALA A 94 2.31 -7.54 10.76
C ALA A 94 1.28 -6.68 11.49
N CYS A 95 -0.01 -7.01 11.40
CA CYS A 95 -1.05 -6.30 12.14
C CYS A 95 -0.88 -6.49 13.66
N ASP A 96 -0.57 -7.71 14.10
CA ASP A 96 -0.31 -8.00 15.51
C ASP A 96 0.92 -7.24 16.00
N TRP A 97 1.99 -7.21 15.20
CA TRP A 97 3.21 -6.45 15.48
C TRP A 97 2.96 -4.95 15.66
N ILE A 98 2.18 -4.35 14.74
CA ILE A 98 1.80 -2.94 14.81
C ILE A 98 0.96 -2.70 16.07
N GLN A 99 -0.07 -3.51 16.31
CA GLN A 99 -0.96 -3.34 17.46
C GLN A 99 -0.22 -3.46 18.79
N ASN A 100 0.65 -4.46 18.93
CA ASN A 100 1.50 -4.65 20.11
C ASN A 100 2.43 -3.45 20.36
N GLY A 101 2.86 -2.75 19.29
CA GLY A 101 3.69 -1.55 19.42
C GLY A 101 2.89 -0.37 19.97
N LEU A 102 1.67 -0.19 19.47
CA LEU A 102 0.76 0.89 19.88
C LEU A 102 0.21 0.70 21.30
N ASP A 103 0.06 -0.56 21.73
CA ASP A 103 -0.43 -0.90 23.08
C ASP A 103 0.66 -0.86 24.16
N SER A 104 1.93 -0.69 23.76
CA SER A 104 3.04 -0.55 24.69
C SER A 104 2.79 0.61 25.66
N GLN A 105 2.98 0.33 26.95
CA GLN A 105 2.86 1.32 28.03
C GLN A 105 4.16 2.07 28.28
N GLU A 106 5.21 1.79 27.50
CA GLU A 106 6.49 2.45 27.62
C GLU A 106 6.37 3.91 27.18
N LEU A 107 6.69 4.84 28.07
CA LEU A 107 6.69 6.26 27.76
C LEU A 107 8.09 6.70 27.30
N GLY A 108 8.13 7.58 26.30
CA GLY A 108 9.34 8.30 25.91
C GLY A 108 9.83 9.23 27.03
N ALA A 109 11.06 9.75 26.91
CA ALA A 109 11.65 10.64 27.93
C ALA A 109 10.85 11.92 28.22
N ASP A 110 10.05 12.37 27.25
CA ASP A 110 9.14 13.52 27.36
C ASP A 110 7.69 13.10 27.69
N ARG A 111 7.46 11.85 28.12
CA ARG A 111 6.15 11.24 28.36
C ARG A 111 5.27 11.11 27.11
N THR A 112 5.86 11.15 25.91
CA THR A 112 5.15 10.79 24.68
C THR A 112 4.89 9.29 24.61
N ARG A 113 3.80 8.93 23.91
CA ARG A 113 3.46 7.54 23.63
C ARG A 113 4.46 6.94 22.62
N PRO A 114 4.67 5.62 22.67
CA PRO A 114 5.56 4.95 21.74
C PRO A 114 4.99 4.96 20.33
N GLY A 115 5.76 5.49 19.39
CA GLY A 115 5.40 5.54 17.98
C GLY A 115 5.76 4.26 17.23
N VAL A 116 4.91 3.87 16.26
CA VAL A 116 5.14 2.76 15.35
C VAL A 116 5.22 3.28 13.92
N LEU A 117 6.30 2.95 13.21
CA LEU A 117 6.52 3.32 11.82
C LEU A 117 6.36 2.12 10.90
N VAL A 118 5.59 2.26 9.82
CA VAL A 118 5.58 1.32 8.69
C VAL A 118 6.16 2.00 7.46
N HIS A 119 7.21 1.43 6.85
CA HIS A 119 7.81 2.01 5.66
C HIS A 119 8.17 0.97 4.60
N CYS A 120 8.33 1.46 3.38
CA CYS A 120 8.93 0.72 2.28
C CYS A 120 9.83 1.68 1.50
N ARG A 121 10.12 1.40 0.23
CA ARG A 121 10.97 2.27 -0.59
C ARG A 121 10.37 3.66 -0.81
N GLN A 122 9.07 3.75 -1.14
CA GLN A 122 8.39 5.01 -1.52
C GLN A 122 7.28 5.44 -0.56
N GLY A 123 6.86 4.57 0.37
CA GLY A 123 5.69 4.83 1.20
C GLY A 123 4.39 4.90 0.40
N ILE A 124 4.21 4.02 -0.60
CA ILE A 124 3.10 4.07 -1.57
C ILE A 124 2.34 2.74 -1.63
N SER A 125 2.99 1.68 -2.13
CA SER A 125 2.33 0.40 -2.44
C SER A 125 2.54 -0.61 -1.31
N ARG A 126 3.75 -1.13 -1.10
CA ARG A 126 4.06 -2.09 -0.01
C ARG A 126 3.60 -1.62 1.38
N SER A 127 4.25 -0.61 1.97
CA SER A 127 3.85 -0.12 3.30
C SER A 127 2.43 0.42 3.34
N GLY A 128 1.96 1.03 2.24
CA GLY A 128 0.56 1.44 2.10
C GLY A 128 -0.43 0.27 2.23
N SER A 129 -0.10 -0.88 1.65
CA SER A 129 -0.91 -2.11 1.74
C SER A 129 -0.97 -2.64 3.17
N PHE A 130 0.15 -2.60 3.90
CA PHE A 130 0.18 -3.02 5.31
C PHE A 130 -0.60 -2.06 6.22
N ILE A 131 -0.52 -0.74 6.00
CA ILE A 131 -1.37 0.24 6.70
C ILE A 131 -2.84 -0.01 6.40
N VAL A 132 -3.21 -0.23 5.14
CA VAL A 132 -4.60 -0.53 4.76
C VAL A 132 -5.08 -1.83 5.42
N ALA A 133 -4.30 -2.91 5.38
CA ALA A 133 -4.63 -4.18 6.03
C ALA A 133 -4.86 -4.02 7.54
N PHE A 134 -4.01 -3.22 8.20
CA PHE A 134 -4.12 -2.93 9.63
C PHE A 134 -5.40 -2.16 9.95
N LEU A 135 -5.70 -1.09 9.22
CA LEU A 135 -6.93 -0.30 9.40
C LEU A 135 -8.18 -1.17 9.15
N MET A 136 -8.15 -2.00 8.11
CA MET A 136 -9.22 -2.96 7.82
C MET A 136 -9.47 -3.90 8.99
N ARG A 137 -8.42 -4.54 9.53
CA ARG A 137 -8.55 -5.47 10.64
C ARG A 137 -8.97 -4.78 11.94
N LYS A 138 -8.33 -3.66 12.27
CA LYS A 138 -8.58 -2.91 13.52
C LYS A 138 -10.02 -2.40 13.62
N ASN A 139 -10.58 -1.95 12.50
CA ASN A 139 -11.88 -1.29 12.45
C ASN A 139 -12.96 -2.12 11.74
N ASN A 140 -12.66 -3.37 11.38
CA ASN A 140 -13.54 -4.25 10.60
C ASN A 140 -14.07 -3.58 9.31
N LEU A 141 -13.17 -2.96 8.53
CA LEU A 141 -13.51 -2.19 7.34
C LEU A 141 -13.33 -3.00 6.06
N SER A 142 -14.19 -2.71 5.08
CA SER A 142 -13.95 -3.14 3.70
C SER A 142 -12.64 -2.60 3.15
N TYR A 143 -12.10 -3.22 2.09
CA TYR A 143 -10.92 -2.72 1.40
C TYR A 143 -11.08 -1.24 0.99
N ALA A 144 -12.21 -0.89 0.39
CA ALA A 144 -12.47 0.47 -0.09
C ALA A 144 -12.46 1.49 1.07
N SER A 145 -13.11 1.15 2.18
CA SER A 145 -13.13 1.99 3.38
C SER A 145 -11.74 2.12 4.02
N GLY A 146 -11.00 1.01 4.16
CA GLY A 146 -9.64 1.02 4.71
C GLY A 146 -8.66 1.81 3.85
N LEU A 147 -8.75 1.70 2.52
CA LEU A 147 -7.95 2.47 1.58
C LEU A 147 -8.25 3.97 1.67
N ASN A 148 -9.52 4.35 1.73
CA ASN A 148 -9.93 5.75 1.86
C ASN A 148 -9.40 6.34 3.17
N LEU A 149 -9.56 5.63 4.28
CA LEU A 149 -9.07 6.06 5.59
C LEU A 149 -7.54 6.25 5.61
N ALA A 150 -6.78 5.36 4.98
CA ALA A 150 -5.33 5.53 4.82
C ALA A 150 -4.99 6.78 3.98
N ARG A 151 -5.75 7.04 2.91
CA ARG A 151 -5.54 8.17 1.99
C ARG A 151 -5.87 9.53 2.60
N GLU A 152 -6.72 9.60 3.62
CA GLU A 152 -6.92 10.83 4.40
C GLU A 152 -5.61 11.35 5.02
N SER A 153 -4.66 10.45 5.28
CA SER A 153 -3.33 10.76 5.82
C SER A 153 -2.30 10.89 4.72
N ARG A 154 -2.30 9.97 3.74
CA ARG A 154 -1.33 9.94 2.64
C ARG A 154 -2.02 9.60 1.30
N PRO A 155 -2.48 10.62 0.54
CA PRO A 155 -3.29 10.43 -0.68
C PRO A 155 -2.65 9.57 -1.78
N GLN A 156 -1.32 9.52 -1.80
CA GLN A 156 -0.53 8.73 -2.75
C GLN A 156 -0.57 7.21 -2.48
N ILE A 157 -1.08 6.75 -1.32
CA ILE A 157 -1.20 5.31 -1.04
C ILE A 157 -1.98 4.63 -2.16
N THR A 158 -1.31 3.67 -2.81
CA THR A 158 -1.81 2.97 -3.98
C THR A 158 -1.14 1.61 -4.00
N PRO A 159 -1.75 0.60 -3.36
CA PRO A 159 -1.35 -0.79 -3.57
C PRO A 159 -1.28 -1.09 -5.06
N ASN A 160 -0.32 -1.91 -5.48
CA ASN A 160 -0.36 -2.50 -6.81
C ASN A 160 -1.62 -3.40 -6.94
N ASN A 161 -2.01 -3.74 -8.17
CA ASN A 161 -3.26 -4.45 -8.42
C ASN A 161 -3.29 -5.85 -7.74
N GLY A 162 -2.16 -6.54 -7.71
CA GLY A 162 -2.03 -7.82 -6.99
C GLY A 162 -2.27 -7.70 -5.50
N PHE A 163 -1.70 -6.66 -4.87
CA PHE A 163 -1.92 -6.36 -3.46
C PHE A 163 -3.35 -5.90 -3.17
N GLU A 164 -3.97 -5.12 -4.07
CA GLU A 164 -5.39 -4.78 -3.96
C GLU A 164 -6.28 -6.04 -3.95
N LYS A 165 -6.07 -6.97 -4.88
CA LYS A 165 -6.81 -8.25 -4.91
C LYS A 165 -6.64 -9.02 -3.60
N GLN A 166 -5.41 -9.09 -3.10
CA GLN A 166 -5.10 -9.73 -1.83
C GLN A 166 -5.75 -9.04 -0.64
N LEU A 167 -5.82 -7.71 -0.60
CA LEU A 167 -6.52 -6.98 0.47
C LEU A 167 -8.03 -7.22 0.44
N ARG A 168 -8.64 -7.43 -0.72
CA ARG A 168 -10.05 -7.88 -0.80
C ARG A 168 -10.21 -9.31 -0.28
N ILE A 169 -9.27 -10.20 -0.58
CA ILE A 169 -9.24 -11.56 -0.01
C ILE A 169 -9.09 -11.50 1.51
N TRP A 170 -8.28 -10.58 2.03
CA TRP A 170 -8.12 -10.33 3.46
C TRP A 170 -9.45 -9.98 4.14
N GLU A 171 -10.26 -9.12 3.52
CA GLU A 171 -11.64 -8.82 3.94
C GLU A 171 -12.54 -10.07 3.91
N PHE A 172 -12.53 -10.85 2.83
CA PHE A 172 -13.32 -12.08 2.72
C PHE A 172 -12.93 -13.13 3.76
N CYS A 173 -11.64 -13.21 4.07
CA CYS A 173 -11.09 -14.07 5.12
C CYS A 173 -11.39 -13.54 6.53
N LYS A 174 -12.09 -12.41 6.69
CA LYS A 174 -12.34 -11.76 7.99
C LYS A 174 -11.05 -11.49 8.76
N TYR A 175 -10.03 -11.05 8.02
CA TYR A 175 -8.73 -10.65 8.52
C TYR A 175 -7.98 -11.75 9.29
N GLU A 176 -8.14 -12.99 8.82
CA GLU A 176 -7.45 -14.19 9.30
C GLU A 176 -7.47 -15.22 8.17
N ILE A 177 -6.31 -15.60 7.62
CA ILE A 177 -6.25 -16.48 6.43
C ILE A 177 -6.24 -17.98 6.78
N TYR A 178 -6.08 -18.33 8.05
CA TYR A 178 -6.14 -19.70 8.53
C TYR A 178 -7.46 -19.99 9.26
N VAL A 179 -7.94 -21.22 9.17
CA VAL A 179 -9.08 -21.68 9.97
C VAL A 179 -8.62 -21.72 11.44
N PRO A 180 -9.46 -21.28 12.40
CA PRO A 180 -9.13 -21.36 13.82
C PRO A 180 -8.71 -22.76 14.23
N ALA A 181 -7.66 -22.87 15.04
CA ALA A 181 -7.13 -24.16 15.50
C ALA A 181 -8.17 -25.02 16.24
N SER A 182 -9.18 -24.38 16.86
CA SER A 182 -10.32 -25.03 17.50
C SER A 182 -11.19 -25.84 16.53
N GLU A 183 -11.22 -25.48 15.25
CA GLU A 183 -12.03 -26.14 14.23
C GLU A 183 -11.24 -27.21 13.44
N THR A 184 -9.92 -27.23 13.58
CA THR A 184 -9.02 -28.11 12.80
C THR A 184 -8.25 -29.12 13.64
N GLY A 185 -8.53 -29.19 14.95
CA GLY A 185 -7.78 -30.09 15.85
C GLY A 185 -6.29 -29.73 15.96
N GLY A 186 -5.94 -28.46 15.76
CA GLY A 186 -4.56 -27.97 15.79
C GLY A 186 -3.84 -27.93 14.44
N GLU A 187 -4.44 -28.42 13.36
CA GLU A 187 -3.84 -28.33 12.03
C GLU A 187 -3.96 -26.92 11.44
N ARG A 188 -2.86 -26.40 10.89
CA ARG A 188 -2.86 -25.12 10.18
C ARG A 188 -3.50 -25.29 8.81
N LYS A 189 -4.80 -25.00 8.71
CA LYS A 189 -5.57 -25.11 7.47
C LYS A 189 -5.87 -23.73 6.89
N GLU A 190 -5.57 -23.53 5.61
CA GLU A 190 -5.86 -22.28 4.91
C GLU A 190 -7.36 -22.14 4.61
N LYS A 191 -7.88 -20.92 4.68
CA LYS A 191 -9.24 -20.63 4.26
C LYS A 191 -9.37 -20.75 2.73
N PRO A 192 -10.55 -21.16 2.21
CA PRO A 192 -10.75 -21.37 0.77
C PRO A 192 -10.37 -20.18 -0.12
N PRO A 193 -10.69 -18.91 0.21
CA PRO A 193 -10.30 -17.77 -0.63
C PRO A 193 -8.79 -17.61 -0.79
N TYR A 194 -8.02 -17.78 0.29
CA TYR A 194 -6.56 -17.70 0.24
C TYR A 194 -5.97 -18.87 -0.56
N LYS A 195 -6.47 -20.10 -0.33
CA LYS A 195 -6.04 -21.29 -1.07
C LYS A 195 -6.30 -21.14 -2.58
N ALA A 196 -7.46 -20.61 -2.97
CA ALA A 196 -7.81 -20.39 -4.37
C ALA A 196 -6.89 -19.36 -5.03
N TRP A 197 -6.60 -18.25 -4.35
CA TRP A 197 -5.69 -17.23 -4.86
C TRP A 197 -4.26 -17.76 -5.07
N LYS A 198 -3.73 -18.55 -4.11
CA LYS A 198 -2.41 -19.18 -4.30
C LYS A 198 -2.40 -20.10 -5.51
N ALA A 199 -3.42 -20.94 -5.68
CA ALA A 199 -3.51 -21.83 -6.83
C ALA A 199 -3.56 -21.07 -8.16
N GLU A 200 -4.29 -19.95 -8.22
CA GLU A 200 -4.33 -19.08 -9.40
C GLU A 200 -2.96 -18.45 -9.70
N ARG A 201 -2.31 -17.91 -8.67
CA ARG A 201 -0.95 -17.34 -8.76
C ARG A 201 0.06 -18.40 -9.24
N ASP A 202 0.07 -19.57 -8.60
CA ASP A 202 1.03 -20.63 -8.92
C ASP A 202 0.82 -21.16 -10.33
N ASN A 203 -0.45 -21.27 -10.77
CA ASN A 203 -0.77 -21.58 -12.16
C ASN A 203 -0.25 -20.51 -13.12
N LEU A 204 -0.43 -19.22 -12.82
CA LEU A 204 0.11 -18.14 -13.66
C LEU A 204 1.64 -18.17 -13.73
N LEU A 205 2.32 -18.42 -12.61
CA LEU A 205 3.78 -18.55 -12.56
C LEU A 205 4.27 -19.75 -13.40
N SER A 206 3.46 -20.81 -13.53
CA SER A 206 3.80 -22.00 -14.33
C SER A 206 3.65 -21.80 -15.85
N LYS A 207 2.93 -20.77 -16.30
CA LYS A 207 2.67 -20.52 -17.73
C LYS A 207 3.84 -19.91 -18.51
N GLY A 208 4.95 -19.60 -17.83
CA GLY A 208 6.15 -19.05 -18.44
C GLY A 208 6.26 -17.53 -18.33
N GLU A 209 7.41 -17.01 -18.78
CA GLU A 209 7.84 -15.63 -18.49
C GLU A 209 6.95 -14.56 -19.15
N GLU A 210 6.38 -14.84 -20.33
CA GLU A 210 5.55 -13.89 -21.07
C GLU A 210 4.26 -13.52 -20.33
N ASP A 211 3.53 -14.52 -19.81
CA ASP A 211 2.28 -14.31 -19.08
C ASP A 211 2.52 -13.60 -17.74
N VAL A 212 3.59 -13.98 -17.05
CA VAL A 212 4.04 -13.32 -15.81
C VAL A 212 4.37 -11.86 -16.08
N ASN A 213 5.13 -11.57 -17.14
CA ASN A 213 5.49 -10.21 -17.51
C ASN A 213 4.24 -9.40 -17.92
N ARG A 214 3.31 -9.99 -18.66
CA ARG A 214 2.02 -9.35 -19.01
C ARG A 214 1.25 -8.91 -17.76
N ALA A 215 1.18 -9.77 -16.74
CA ALA A 215 0.52 -9.43 -15.47
C ALA A 215 1.22 -8.27 -14.74
N ARG A 216 2.56 -8.29 -14.69
CA ARG A 216 3.38 -7.20 -14.12
C ARG A 216 3.18 -5.88 -14.85
N PHE A 217 3.23 -5.88 -16.19
CA PHE A 217 3.02 -4.69 -17.00
C PHE A 217 1.62 -4.11 -16.83
N SER A 218 0.60 -4.97 -16.78
CA SER A 218 -0.78 -4.54 -16.53
C SER A 218 -0.93 -3.85 -15.16
N SER A 219 -0.33 -4.42 -14.11
CA SER A 219 -0.31 -3.81 -12.77
C SER A 219 0.39 -2.44 -12.76
N LEU A 220 1.53 -2.32 -13.45
CA LEU A 220 2.26 -1.07 -13.56
C LEU A 220 1.46 0.00 -14.32
N ALA A 221 0.79 -0.38 -15.41
CA ALA A 221 -0.04 0.52 -16.20
C ALA A 221 -1.26 1.04 -15.41
N ASP A 222 -1.94 0.17 -14.67
CA ASP A 222 -3.05 0.56 -13.77
C ASP A 222 -2.56 1.54 -12.69
N MET A 223 -1.43 1.24 -12.05
CA MET A 223 -0.84 2.13 -11.06
C MET A 223 -0.53 3.52 -11.67
N ALA A 224 0.11 3.55 -12.84
CA ALA A 224 0.44 4.79 -13.54
C ALA A 224 -0.82 5.60 -13.90
N ALA A 225 -1.88 4.93 -14.36
CA ALA A 225 -3.18 5.56 -14.60
C ALA A 225 -3.71 6.23 -13.33
N ARG A 226 -3.79 5.51 -12.20
CA ARG A 226 -4.27 6.09 -10.93
C ARG A 226 -3.44 7.29 -10.44
N PHE A 227 -2.15 7.36 -10.78
CA PHE A 227 -1.31 8.53 -10.50
C PHE A 227 -1.53 9.69 -11.47
N GLY A 228 -1.81 9.41 -12.75
CA GLY A 228 -2.20 10.42 -13.72
C GLY A 228 -3.49 11.12 -13.32
N TRP A 229 -4.51 10.35 -12.93
CA TRP A 229 -5.84 10.88 -12.56
C TRP A 229 -5.77 11.78 -11.33
N ARG A 230 -5.06 11.37 -10.27
CA ARG A 230 -4.92 12.20 -9.06
C ARG A 230 -4.17 13.52 -9.29
N ARG A 231 -3.22 13.57 -10.24
CA ARG A 231 -2.60 14.84 -10.61
C ARG A 231 -3.62 15.75 -11.31
N GLN A 232 -4.48 15.17 -12.15
CA GLN A 232 -5.56 15.89 -12.82
C GLN A 232 -6.63 16.38 -11.84
N ASP A 233 -7.08 15.55 -10.89
CA ASP A 233 -8.10 15.94 -9.88
C ASP A 233 -7.62 17.07 -8.96
N VAL A 234 -6.32 17.10 -8.65
CA VAL A 234 -5.71 18.20 -7.87
C VAL A 234 -5.69 19.49 -8.70
N VAL A 235 -5.32 19.41 -9.98
CA VAL A 235 -5.33 20.57 -10.90
C VAL A 235 -6.76 21.08 -11.12
N ASP A 236 -7.70 20.19 -11.42
CA ASP A 236 -9.11 20.54 -11.64
C ASP A 236 -9.78 21.04 -10.35
N GLY A 237 -9.33 20.58 -9.17
CA GLY A 237 -9.76 21.05 -7.86
C GLY A 237 -9.19 22.42 -7.47
N GLU A 238 -7.94 22.70 -7.83
CA GLU A 238 -7.31 24.02 -7.68
C GLU A 238 -7.92 25.06 -8.64
N GLU A 239 -8.28 24.67 -9.87
CA GLU A 239 -8.97 25.55 -10.82
C GLU A 239 -10.40 25.92 -10.34
N ARG A 240 -11.10 24.99 -9.68
CA ARG A 240 -12.45 25.25 -9.13
C ARG A 240 -12.45 26.15 -7.89
N THR A 241 -11.38 26.15 -7.09
CA THR A 241 -11.29 27.00 -5.89
C THR A 241 -10.79 28.42 -6.20
N ASN A 242 -10.15 28.64 -7.36
CA ASN A 242 -9.69 29.96 -7.83
C ASN A 242 -10.63 30.67 -8.82
N GLY A 243 -11.86 30.17 -9.02
CA GLY A 243 -12.86 30.77 -9.91
C GLY A 243 -13.47 32.06 -9.36
N ARG A 244 -12.95 33.21 -9.80
CA ARG A 244 -13.59 34.54 -9.75
C ARG A 244 -14.96 34.51 -10.47
N GLU A 245 -15.94 35.24 -9.94
CA GLU A 245 -17.30 35.40 -10.52
C GLU A 245 -17.29 35.75 -12.02
N PRO A 246 -18.29 35.29 -12.79
CA PRO A 246 -18.27 35.37 -14.25
C PRO A 246 -18.62 36.78 -14.73
N ARG A 247 -17.83 37.32 -15.67
CA ARG A 247 -18.29 38.36 -16.58
C ARG A 247 -18.65 37.70 -17.91
N ASN A 248 -19.87 37.97 -18.35
CA ASN A 248 -20.35 37.70 -19.69
C ASN A 248 -19.46 38.40 -20.71
N GLU A 249 -18.98 37.67 -21.71
CA GLU A 249 -18.85 38.15 -23.08
C GLU A 249 -18.65 36.95 -24.02
N ASP A 250 -19.14 37.13 -25.24
CA ASP A 250 -19.61 36.07 -26.10
C ASP A 250 -18.53 35.45 -27.00
N HIS A 251 -18.88 34.25 -27.48
CA HIS A 251 -18.47 33.62 -28.75
C HIS A 251 -16.98 33.33 -29.03
N GLU A 252 -16.58 32.08 -28.76
CA GLU A 252 -16.20 31.08 -29.78
C GLU A 252 -15.51 29.90 -29.08
N GLU A 253 -16.21 28.79 -28.81
CA GLU A 253 -15.52 27.53 -28.51
C GLU A 253 -16.50 26.35 -28.58
N GLY A 254 -16.22 25.36 -29.44
CA GLY A 254 -17.13 24.22 -29.59
C GLY A 254 -16.60 22.99 -30.30
N LEU A 255 -15.28 22.75 -30.36
CA LEU A 255 -14.75 21.52 -31.01
C LEU A 255 -13.62 20.78 -30.27
N GLY A 256 -13.07 21.34 -29.18
CA GLY A 256 -11.93 20.72 -28.46
C GLY A 256 -12.28 19.76 -27.32
N LYS A 257 -13.37 20.00 -26.57
CA LYS A 257 -13.71 19.22 -25.36
C LYS A 257 -14.41 17.88 -25.66
N GLY A 258 -15.13 17.82 -26.79
CA GLY A 258 -15.90 16.64 -27.21
C GLY A 258 -15.04 15.48 -27.74
N LEU A 259 -14.04 15.76 -28.58
CA LEU A 259 -13.17 14.71 -29.16
C LEU A 259 -12.37 13.95 -28.10
N GLY A 260 -11.91 14.67 -27.06
CA GLY A 260 -11.23 14.04 -25.94
C GLY A 260 -12.16 13.13 -25.14
N GLN A 261 -13.40 13.55 -24.86
CA GLN A 261 -14.37 12.71 -24.14
C GLN A 261 -14.84 11.51 -24.97
N TYR A 262 -15.02 11.68 -26.28
CA TYR A 262 -15.34 10.59 -27.21
C TYR A 262 -14.22 9.55 -27.32
N LYS A 263 -12.97 9.98 -27.49
CA LYS A 263 -11.81 9.06 -27.49
C LYS A 263 -11.62 8.38 -26.13
N ARG A 264 -11.94 9.05 -25.01
CA ARG A 264 -11.94 8.51 -23.64
C ARG A 264 -13.03 7.46 -23.42
N LYS A 265 -14.22 7.70 -23.94
CA LYS A 265 -15.35 6.77 -23.89
C LYS A 265 -15.08 5.53 -24.75
N GLU A 266 -14.55 5.71 -25.96
CA GLU A 266 -14.16 4.58 -26.82
C GLU A 266 -13.05 3.72 -26.21
N ALA A 267 -12.05 4.30 -25.55
CA ALA A 267 -10.97 3.53 -24.94
C ALA A 267 -11.48 2.68 -23.75
N TRP A 268 -12.36 3.24 -22.93
CA TRP A 268 -12.98 2.53 -21.80
C TRP A 268 -13.99 1.49 -22.26
N GLU A 269 -14.81 1.80 -23.28
CA GLU A 269 -15.72 0.85 -23.91
C GLU A 269 -14.97 -0.31 -24.56
N ARG A 270 -13.79 -0.07 -25.16
CA ARG A 270 -12.92 -1.14 -25.67
C ARG A 270 -12.39 -2.04 -24.56
N VAL A 271 -11.99 -1.49 -23.41
CA VAL A 271 -11.52 -2.28 -22.26
C VAL A 271 -12.66 -3.10 -21.66
N GLN A 272 -13.84 -2.51 -21.49
CA GLN A 272 -15.03 -3.23 -21.01
C GLN A 272 -15.52 -4.29 -22.00
N MET A 273 -15.44 -4.02 -23.30
CA MET A 273 -15.77 -4.99 -24.33
C MET A 273 -14.78 -6.16 -24.32
N MET A 274 -13.48 -5.89 -24.14
CA MET A 274 -12.46 -6.94 -23.98
C MET A 274 -12.67 -7.76 -22.70
N GLU A 275 -13.00 -7.14 -21.56
CA GLU A 275 -13.32 -7.85 -20.32
C GLU A 275 -14.59 -8.70 -20.46
N LYS A 276 -15.62 -8.18 -21.13
CA LYS A 276 -16.87 -8.91 -21.39
C LYS A 276 -16.66 -10.08 -22.34
N GLU A 277 -15.95 -9.88 -23.45
CA GLU A 277 -15.61 -10.93 -24.41
C GLU A 277 -14.71 -12.00 -23.77
N TRP A 278 -13.77 -11.60 -22.91
CA TRP A 278 -12.92 -12.52 -22.16
C TRP A 278 -13.73 -13.37 -21.16
N ASN A 279 -14.64 -12.74 -20.40
CA ASN A 279 -15.54 -13.44 -19.50
C ASN A 279 -16.52 -14.36 -20.25
N GLU A 280 -17.04 -13.94 -21.41
CA GLU A 280 -17.89 -14.78 -22.25
C GLU A 280 -17.14 -15.98 -22.84
N ARG A 281 -15.86 -15.81 -23.21
CA ARG A 281 -15.00 -16.92 -23.69
C ARG A 281 -14.66 -17.90 -22.58
N LEU A 282 -14.51 -17.44 -21.33
CA LEU A 282 -14.34 -18.28 -20.15
C LEU A 282 -15.61 -19.08 -19.84
N VAL A 283 -16.78 -18.45 -19.90
CA VAL A 283 -18.07 -19.12 -19.64
C VAL A 283 -18.42 -20.13 -20.74
N LYS A 284 -18.02 -19.89 -22.00
CA LYS A 284 -18.25 -20.79 -23.14
C LYS A 284 -17.18 -21.89 -23.31
N GLY A 285 -16.17 -21.95 -22.44
CA GLY A 285 -15.12 -22.97 -22.49
C GLY A 285 -14.26 -22.96 -23.77
N GLN A 286 -14.15 -21.80 -24.45
CA GLN A 286 -13.55 -21.69 -25.79
C GLN A 286 -12.11 -21.14 -25.81
N VAL A 287 -11.35 -21.25 -24.72
CA VAL A 287 -9.93 -20.89 -24.74
C VAL A 287 -9.08 -22.16 -24.79
N GLY A 288 -8.85 -22.64 -26.01
CA GLY A 288 -7.88 -23.68 -26.32
C GLY A 288 -7.34 -23.50 -27.74
N GLY A 289 -6.01 -23.48 -27.87
CA GLY A 289 -5.28 -23.67 -29.13
C GLY A 289 -4.80 -22.38 -29.80
N GLY A 290 -3.48 -22.15 -29.73
CA GLY A 290 -2.75 -21.10 -30.43
C GLY A 290 -1.40 -20.88 -29.79
#